data_AF-A0A537HVG0-F1
#
_entry.id   AF-A0A537HVG0-F1
#
_cell.length_a   1.000
_cell.length_b   1.000
_cell.length_c   1.000
_cell.angle_alpha   90.00
_cell.angle_beta   90.00
_cell.angle_gamma   90.00
#
_symmetry.space_group_name_H-M   'P 1'
#
loop_
_entity.id
_entity.type
_entity.pdbx_description
1 polymer ?
#
loop_
_entity_poly.entity_id
_entity_poly.type
_entity_poly.pdbx_seq_one_letter_code
_entity_poly.pdbx_strand_id
1 'polypeptide(L)'
;MKKSFFILLFSILAINSFSQNTFFKAVKLYYRVNPFDRKFSAVLTSILGDTSFVKKDFIKRTDSNFFFLSGHYKRFNPFDFAVTQTQLRIAETEIFFSDSVNSSDTILIYQVLGLAGPGEEAKAKVQKELSKFHKRFNYDFDRSDFKESVNNNMVTAAIINYYFFGRSIPAMSAAWGKIPGENTYTFTVSIRLKVTENFADLPKTPNEF
;
A
#
# COMPACT_ATOMS: atom_id res chain seq x y z
N MET A 1 35.70 -33.47 10.37
CA MET A 1 35.24 -32.34 9.52
C MET A 1 33.78 -32.50 9.06
N LYS A 2 32.81 -32.69 9.97
CA LYS A 2 31.37 -32.80 9.62
C LYS A 2 30.43 -31.96 10.51
N LYS A 3 30.97 -31.18 11.46
CA LYS A 3 30.16 -30.40 12.43
C LYS A 3 30.00 -28.91 12.07
N SER A 4 30.78 -28.36 11.13
CA SER A 4 30.65 -26.94 10.73
C SER A 4 29.59 -26.66 9.67
N PHE A 5 29.03 -27.68 9.02
CA PHE A 5 28.05 -27.47 7.94
C PHE A 5 26.64 -27.16 8.46
N PHE A 6 26.31 -27.57 9.70
CA PHE A 6 24.97 -27.40 10.27
C PHE A 6 24.69 -25.98 10.80
N ILE A 7 25.74 -25.23 11.18
CA ILE A 7 25.59 -23.86 11.71
C ILE A 7 25.26 -22.88 10.57
N LEU A 8 25.73 -23.14 9.35
CA LEU A 8 25.45 -22.30 8.19
C LEU A 8 24.01 -22.44 7.66
N LEU A 9 23.38 -23.61 7.86
CA LEU A 9 22.01 -23.87 7.40
C LEU A 9 20.96 -23.16 8.25
N PHE A 10 21.23 -22.95 9.55
CA PHE A 10 20.32 -22.25 10.46
C PHE A 10 20.38 -20.72 10.34
N SER A 11 21.53 -20.15 9.97
CA SER A 11 21.66 -18.71 9.77
C SER A 11 20.95 -18.22 8.50
N ILE A 12 20.78 -19.07 7.48
CA ILE A 12 20.05 -18.70 6.24
C ILE A 12 18.53 -18.67 6.47
N LEU A 13 18.00 -19.51 7.37
CA LEU A 13 16.55 -19.56 7.65
C LEU A 13 16.06 -18.40 8.55
N ALA A 14 16.93 -17.79 9.36
CA ALA A 14 16.53 -16.71 10.26
C ALA A 14 16.36 -15.34 9.57
N ILE A 15 16.97 -15.13 8.40
CA ILE A 15 16.95 -13.84 7.70
C ILE A 15 15.58 -13.57 7.06
N ASN A 16 14.84 -14.61 6.67
CA ASN A 16 13.54 -14.48 6.00
C ASN A 16 12.39 -14.07 6.95
N SER A 17 12.50 -14.34 8.26
CA SER A 17 11.45 -14.02 9.22
C SER A 17 11.39 -12.53 9.59
N PHE A 18 12.44 -11.77 9.31
CA PHE A 18 12.54 -10.36 9.71
C PHE A 18 11.78 -9.42 8.74
N SER A 19 11.81 -9.70 7.43
CA SER A 19 11.19 -8.87 6.38
C SER A 19 9.65 -8.84 6.46
N GLN A 20 9.00 -9.99 6.69
CA GLN A 20 7.53 -10.04 6.81
C GLN A 20 7.03 -9.27 8.04
N ASN A 21 7.76 -9.34 9.15
CA ASN A 21 7.37 -8.70 10.42
C ASN A 21 7.23 -7.17 10.26
N THR A 22 8.10 -6.52 9.49
CA THR A 22 8.08 -5.06 9.37
C THR A 22 7.09 -4.53 8.32
N PHE A 23 6.75 -5.26 7.26
CA PHE A 23 5.60 -4.90 6.42
C PHE A 23 4.34 -4.74 7.25
N PHE A 24 4.07 -5.69 8.15
CA PHE A 24 2.95 -5.58 9.09
C PHE A 24 3.11 -4.42 10.09
N LYS A 25 4.32 -3.97 10.41
CA LYS A 25 4.53 -2.73 11.18
C LYS A 25 4.08 -1.49 10.39
N ALA A 26 4.39 -1.41 9.09
CA ALA A 26 3.93 -0.31 8.24
C ALA A 26 2.39 -0.32 8.13
N VAL A 27 1.79 -1.50 7.92
CA VAL A 27 0.32 -1.65 7.91
C VAL A 27 -0.28 -1.19 9.23
N LYS A 28 0.25 -1.67 10.36
CA LYS A 28 -0.23 -1.27 11.70
C LYS A 28 -0.10 0.22 11.98
N LEU A 29 0.93 0.88 11.44
CA LEU A 29 1.15 2.31 11.62
C LEU A 29 0.17 3.18 10.82
N TYR A 30 -0.04 2.85 9.54
CA TYR A 30 -0.81 3.72 8.64
C TYR A 30 -2.28 3.36 8.52
N TYR A 31 -2.67 2.13 8.87
CA TYR A 31 -4.01 1.63 8.60
C TYR A 31 -4.77 1.47 9.92
N ARG A 32 -5.85 2.23 10.06
CA ARG A 32 -6.74 2.16 11.23
C ARG A 32 -7.37 0.78 11.41
N VAL A 33 -7.69 0.11 10.30
CA VAL A 33 -8.13 -1.29 10.27
C VAL A 33 -7.15 -2.06 9.40
N ASN A 34 -6.45 -3.02 10.01
CA ASN A 34 -5.51 -3.87 9.31
C ASN A 34 -6.27 -4.96 8.51
N PRO A 35 -6.06 -5.06 7.18
CA PRO A 35 -6.77 -6.05 6.38
C PRO A 35 -6.33 -7.50 6.61
N PHE A 36 -5.19 -7.74 7.24
CA PHE A 36 -4.60 -9.08 7.42
C PHE A 36 -4.92 -9.73 8.77
N ASP A 37 -5.47 -8.99 9.74
CA ASP A 37 -5.64 -9.50 11.12
C ASP A 37 -6.90 -10.36 11.31
N ARG A 38 -7.81 -10.40 10.34
CA ARG A 38 -9.12 -11.07 10.47
C ARG A 38 -9.73 -11.34 9.09
N LYS A 39 -10.88 -12.02 9.08
CA LYS A 39 -11.68 -12.20 7.86
C LYS A 39 -11.96 -10.85 7.17
N PHE A 40 -11.79 -10.80 5.86
CA PHE A 40 -11.90 -9.57 5.07
C PHE A 40 -13.30 -8.93 5.15
N SER A 41 -14.35 -9.75 5.18
CA SER A 41 -15.72 -9.29 5.49
C SER A 41 -15.80 -8.54 6.84
N ALA A 42 -15.13 -9.01 7.88
CA ALA A 42 -15.07 -8.33 9.17
C ALA A 42 -14.25 -7.03 9.12
N VAL A 43 -13.23 -6.96 8.26
CA VAL A 43 -12.49 -5.72 7.96
C VAL A 43 -13.45 -4.68 7.36
N LEU A 44 -14.20 -5.06 6.31
CA LEU A 44 -15.17 -4.17 5.67
C LEU A 44 -16.27 -3.73 6.64
N THR A 45 -16.84 -4.64 7.43
CA THR A 45 -17.82 -4.31 8.47
C THR A 45 -17.24 -3.34 9.51
N SER A 46 -15.98 -3.52 9.92
CA SER A 46 -15.34 -2.61 10.88
C SER A 46 -15.17 -1.20 10.31
N ILE A 47 -14.77 -1.08 9.04
CA ILE A 47 -14.61 0.21 8.37
C ILE A 47 -15.98 0.89 8.17
N LEU A 48 -16.96 0.14 7.67
CA LEU A 48 -18.30 0.66 7.39
C LEU A 48 -19.05 1.00 8.68
N GLY A 49 -18.78 0.30 9.79
CA GLY A 49 -19.33 0.60 11.12
C GLY A 49 -18.62 1.72 11.87
N ASP A 50 -17.43 2.17 11.43
CA ASP A 50 -16.69 3.24 12.09
C ASP A 50 -17.41 4.58 11.94
N THR A 51 -17.82 5.17 13.07
CA THR A 51 -18.54 6.46 13.15
C THR A 51 -17.67 7.68 12.83
N SER A 52 -16.35 7.50 12.87
CA SER A 52 -15.38 8.48 12.41
C SER A 52 -15.16 8.42 10.90
N PHE A 53 -15.50 7.32 10.24
CA PHE A 53 -15.43 7.19 8.79
C PHE A 53 -16.71 7.74 8.15
N VAL A 54 -16.60 8.74 7.27
CA VAL A 54 -17.73 9.50 6.72
C VAL A 54 -17.57 9.83 5.24
N LYS A 55 -18.66 10.32 4.62
CA LYS A 55 -18.82 10.55 3.17
C LYS A 55 -18.36 9.33 2.37
N LYS A 56 -19.05 8.21 2.62
CA LYS A 56 -18.71 6.91 2.07
C LYS A 56 -19.27 6.79 0.67
N ASP A 57 -18.40 6.51 -0.29
CA ASP A 57 -18.80 5.98 -1.59
C ASP A 57 -18.51 4.48 -1.57
N PHE A 58 -19.50 3.66 -1.93
CA PHE A 58 -19.42 2.22 -1.81
C PHE A 58 -20.12 1.51 -2.95
N ILE A 59 -19.33 0.84 -3.77
CA ILE A 59 -19.75 0.06 -4.93
C ILE A 59 -19.35 -1.39 -4.67
N LYS A 60 -20.36 -2.26 -4.63
CA LYS A 60 -20.12 -3.71 -4.56
C LYS A 60 -19.69 -4.21 -5.94
N ARG A 61 -18.83 -5.23 -5.96
CA ARG A 61 -18.49 -5.94 -7.18
C ARG A 61 -19.76 -6.52 -7.82
N THR A 62 -19.87 -6.36 -9.13
CA THR A 62 -20.92 -6.92 -9.98
C THR A 62 -20.26 -7.43 -11.27
N ASP A 63 -21.05 -7.99 -12.19
CA ASP A 63 -20.53 -8.45 -13.48
C ASP A 63 -19.99 -7.29 -14.34
N SER A 64 -20.43 -6.05 -14.08
CA SER A 64 -20.07 -4.88 -14.87
C SER A 64 -19.21 -3.85 -14.15
N ASN A 65 -18.95 -4.03 -12.84
CA ASN A 65 -18.19 -3.05 -12.05
C ASN A 65 -17.29 -3.73 -11.01
N PHE A 66 -16.10 -3.18 -10.87
CA PHE A 66 -15.16 -3.53 -9.80
C PHE A 66 -15.61 -3.01 -8.44
N PHE A 67 -15.15 -3.70 -7.39
CA PHE A 67 -15.36 -3.24 -6.01
C PHE A 67 -14.70 -1.88 -5.77
N PHE A 68 -15.42 -0.97 -5.10
CA PHE A 68 -14.89 0.31 -4.66
C PHE A 68 -15.45 0.71 -3.30
N LEU A 69 -14.58 1.23 -2.45
CA LEU A 69 -14.94 1.89 -1.20
C LEU A 69 -14.05 3.12 -1.04
N SER A 70 -14.63 4.28 -0.78
CA SER A 70 -13.87 5.46 -0.39
C SER A 70 -14.58 6.28 0.67
N GLY A 71 -13.82 7.12 1.38
CA GLY A 71 -14.34 8.05 2.35
C GLY A 71 -13.20 8.71 3.12
N HIS A 72 -13.52 9.39 4.22
CA HIS A 72 -12.50 10.00 5.07
C HIS A 72 -12.81 9.87 6.55
N TYR A 73 -11.75 9.96 7.35
CA TYR A 73 -11.83 9.91 8.80
C TYR A 73 -11.94 11.32 9.39
N LYS A 74 -12.85 11.51 10.34
CA LYS A 74 -13.00 12.75 11.12
C LYS A 74 -11.77 13.04 11.98
N ARG A 75 -11.20 11.99 12.59
CA ARG A 75 -10.10 12.06 13.57
C ARG A 75 -9.23 10.82 13.42
N PHE A 76 -8.27 10.90 12.53
CA PHE A 76 -7.21 9.92 12.32
C PHE A 76 -6.12 10.61 11.51
N ASN A 77 -4.88 10.60 12.00
CA ASN A 77 -3.73 11.08 11.25
C ASN A 77 -2.53 10.16 11.56
N PRO A 78 -2.17 9.24 10.64
CA PRO A 78 -1.01 8.38 10.81
C PRO A 78 0.30 9.02 10.31
N PHE A 79 0.27 10.25 9.82
CA PHE A 79 1.40 10.90 9.16
C PHE A 79 2.13 11.86 10.09
N ASP A 80 3.41 12.09 9.78
CA ASP A 80 4.29 12.99 10.53
C ASP A 80 4.12 14.48 10.14
N PHE A 81 2.99 14.82 9.50
CA PHE A 81 2.59 16.18 9.12
C PHE A 81 1.11 16.43 9.43
N ALA A 82 0.75 17.71 9.56
CA ALA A 82 -0.64 18.10 9.76
C ALA A 82 -1.45 17.87 8.47
N VAL A 83 -2.45 16.99 8.55
CA VAL A 83 -3.39 16.73 7.45
C VAL A 83 -4.61 17.62 7.56
N THR A 84 -5.12 18.10 6.42
CA THR A 84 -6.47 18.66 6.34
C THR A 84 -7.52 17.55 6.39
N GLN A 85 -7.21 16.38 5.82
CA GLN A 85 -8.08 15.22 5.77
C GLN A 85 -7.27 13.94 5.59
N THR A 86 -7.67 12.85 6.26
CA THR A 86 -7.18 11.51 5.96
C THR A 86 -8.26 10.70 5.25
N GLN A 87 -7.97 10.28 4.03
CA GLN A 87 -8.86 9.48 3.20
C GLN A 87 -8.46 8.01 3.23
N LEU A 88 -9.47 7.15 3.10
CA LEU A 88 -9.31 5.73 2.82
C LEU A 88 -9.91 5.46 1.46
N ARG A 89 -9.21 4.69 0.63
CA ARG A 89 -9.70 4.15 -0.63
C ARG A 89 -9.36 2.67 -0.71
N ILE A 90 -10.33 1.85 -1.07
CA ILE A 90 -10.15 0.45 -1.44
C ILE A 90 -10.75 0.28 -2.83
N ALA A 91 -9.94 -0.08 -3.80
CA ALA A 91 -10.38 -0.21 -5.18
C ALA A 91 -9.85 -1.51 -5.77
N GLU A 92 -10.71 -2.25 -6.43
CA GLU A 92 -10.32 -3.40 -7.24
C GLU A 92 -9.83 -2.92 -8.61
N THR A 93 -8.77 -3.53 -9.12
CA THR A 93 -8.17 -3.23 -10.41
C THR A 93 -7.69 -4.50 -11.08
N GLU A 94 -7.64 -4.48 -12.40
CA GLU A 94 -6.99 -5.51 -13.18
C GLU A 94 -5.47 -5.34 -13.15
N ILE A 95 -4.79 -6.48 -13.18
CA ILE A 95 -3.37 -6.61 -13.45
C ILE A 95 -3.20 -7.59 -14.59
N PHE A 96 -2.26 -7.27 -15.48
CA PHE A 96 -1.92 -8.10 -16.63
C PHE A 96 -0.56 -8.73 -16.39
N PHE A 97 -0.47 -10.04 -16.59
CA PHE A 97 0.77 -10.78 -16.54
C PHE A 97 1.29 -10.99 -17.96
N SER A 98 2.55 -10.63 -18.19
CA SER A 98 3.25 -10.98 -19.42
C SER A 98 3.75 -12.42 -19.34
N ASP A 99 2.83 -13.38 -19.24
CA ASP A 99 3.11 -14.81 -19.36
C ASP A 99 2.78 -15.31 -20.78
N SER A 100 3.07 -16.58 -21.06
CA SER A 100 2.84 -17.19 -22.39
C SER A 100 1.38 -17.20 -22.83
N VAL A 101 0.45 -16.95 -21.90
CA VAL A 101 -1.01 -16.97 -22.13
C VAL A 101 -1.64 -15.58 -21.99
N ASN A 102 -0.85 -14.54 -21.69
CA ASN A 102 -1.33 -13.19 -21.34
C ASN A 102 -2.48 -13.22 -20.33
N SER A 103 -2.27 -13.88 -19.20
CA SER A 103 -3.29 -13.95 -18.16
C SER A 103 -3.53 -12.58 -17.50
N SER A 104 -4.79 -12.35 -17.10
CA SER A 104 -5.18 -11.19 -16.30
C SER A 104 -5.80 -11.65 -14.98
N ASP A 105 -5.59 -10.87 -13.93
CA ASP A 105 -6.23 -11.10 -12.64
C ASP A 105 -6.66 -9.77 -12.01
N THR A 106 -7.47 -9.85 -10.95
CA THR A 106 -7.92 -8.69 -10.17
C THR A 106 -7.25 -8.66 -8.80
N ILE A 107 -6.80 -7.49 -8.39
CA ILE A 107 -6.28 -7.23 -7.04
C ILE A 107 -7.01 -6.06 -6.42
N LEU A 108 -6.99 -6.00 -5.10
CA LEU A 108 -7.45 -4.84 -4.34
C LEU A 108 -6.25 -3.96 -3.98
N ILE A 109 -6.39 -2.66 -4.20
CA ILE A 109 -5.49 -1.64 -3.70
C ILE A 109 -6.16 -0.98 -2.50
N TYR A 110 -5.58 -1.14 -1.32
CA TYR A 110 -6.01 -0.51 -0.08
C TYR A 110 -5.07 0.67 0.20
N GLN A 111 -5.60 1.88 0.21
CA GLN A 111 -4.83 3.13 0.26
C GLN A 111 -5.28 4.01 1.41
N VAL A 112 -4.31 4.59 2.11
CA VAL A 112 -4.53 5.68 3.07
C VAL A 112 -3.81 6.92 2.56
N LEU A 113 -4.56 8.01 2.40
CA LEU A 113 -4.06 9.28 1.86
C LEU A 113 -4.13 10.35 2.94
N GLY A 114 -3.06 11.11 3.11
CA GLY A 114 -3.01 12.32 3.91
C GLY A 114 -2.97 13.55 3.01
N LEU A 115 -4.01 14.38 3.06
CA LEU A 115 -4.07 15.63 2.30
C LEU A 115 -3.36 16.72 3.10
N ALA A 116 -2.33 17.34 2.53
CA ALA A 116 -1.56 18.42 3.15
C ALA A 116 -2.09 19.82 2.82
N GLY A 117 -3.00 19.92 1.84
CA GLY A 117 -3.51 21.20 1.33
C GLY A 117 -2.68 21.79 0.18
N PRO A 118 -2.89 23.08 -0.14
CA PRO A 118 -2.20 23.77 -1.24
C PRO A 118 -0.80 24.30 -0.88
N GLY A 119 -0.05 24.65 -1.93
CA GLY A 119 1.18 25.45 -1.82
C GLY A 119 2.47 24.66 -1.67
N GLU A 120 3.61 25.35 -1.82
CA GLU A 120 4.94 24.74 -1.76
C GLU A 120 5.28 24.17 -0.38
N GLU A 121 4.74 24.74 0.70
CA GLU A 121 4.90 24.19 2.05
C GLU A 121 4.25 22.80 2.18
N ALA A 122 3.05 22.64 1.63
CA ALA A 122 2.34 21.35 1.61
C ALA A 122 3.11 20.32 0.76
N LYS A 123 3.62 20.73 -0.40
CA LYS A 123 4.49 19.91 -1.25
C LYS A 123 5.73 19.44 -0.50
N ALA A 124 6.45 20.35 0.17
CA ALA A 124 7.64 20.02 0.94
C ALA A 124 7.34 19.04 2.09
N LYS A 125 6.19 19.18 2.76
CA LYS A 125 5.74 18.24 3.82
C LYS A 125 5.55 16.82 3.27
N VAL A 126 4.82 16.65 2.17
CA VAL A 126 4.56 15.32 1.60
C VAL A 126 5.82 14.68 0.99
N GLN A 127 6.72 15.48 0.43
CA GLN A 127 8.03 15.02 -0.05
C GLN A 127 8.92 14.53 1.11
N LYS A 128 8.96 15.30 2.21
CA LYS A 128 9.67 14.91 3.43
C LYS A 128 9.08 13.63 4.02
N GLU A 129 7.77 13.47 4.00
CA GLU A 129 7.09 12.25 4.45
C GLU A 129 7.50 11.04 3.60
N LEU A 130 7.54 11.15 2.28
CA LEU A 130 8.02 10.07 1.41
C LEU A 130 9.47 9.68 1.74
N SER A 131 10.35 10.66 1.92
CA SER A 131 11.75 10.41 2.28
C SER A 131 11.87 9.69 3.63
N LYS A 132 11.11 10.13 4.64
CA LYS A 132 11.06 9.47 5.96
C LYS A 132 10.53 8.05 5.87
N PHE A 133 9.43 7.85 5.14
CA PHE A 133 8.85 6.55 4.91
C PHE A 133 9.87 5.61 4.28
N HIS A 134 10.54 6.04 3.21
CA HIS A 134 11.55 5.22 2.54
C HIS A 134 12.72 4.88 3.47
N LYS A 135 13.27 5.86 4.19
CA LYS A 135 14.35 5.61 5.17
C LYS A 135 13.94 4.61 6.26
N ARG A 136 12.67 4.62 6.65
CA ARG A 136 12.15 3.76 7.72
C ARG A 136 11.90 2.33 7.26
N PHE A 137 11.46 2.13 6.02
CA PHE A 137 10.93 0.85 5.56
C PHE A 137 11.67 0.20 4.39
N ASN A 138 12.66 0.86 3.77
CA ASN A 138 13.31 0.31 2.57
C ASN A 138 14.03 -1.02 2.81
N TYR A 139 14.67 -1.19 3.97
CA TYR A 139 15.41 -2.40 4.34
C TYR A 139 14.49 -3.59 4.64
N ASP A 140 13.18 -3.38 4.70
CA ASP A 140 12.20 -4.44 4.94
C ASP A 140 11.77 -5.15 3.66
N PHE A 141 12.20 -4.63 2.51
CA PHE A 141 11.89 -5.15 1.18
C PHE A 141 13.17 -5.49 0.44
N ASP A 142 13.12 -6.55 -0.36
CA ASP A 142 14.26 -7.02 -1.14
C ASP A 142 14.60 -6.05 -2.30
N ARG A 143 13.59 -5.33 -2.79
CA ARG A 143 13.76 -4.36 -3.87
C ARG A 143 12.79 -3.19 -3.71
N SER A 144 13.26 -2.00 -4.04
CA SER A 144 12.40 -0.84 -4.29
C SER A 144 12.67 -0.21 -5.65
N ASP A 145 11.63 0.32 -6.28
CA ASP A 145 11.70 1.04 -7.55
C ASP A 145 11.09 2.43 -7.41
N PHE A 146 11.80 3.46 -7.87
CA PHE A 146 11.41 4.86 -7.77
C PHE A 146 11.00 5.40 -9.15
N LYS A 147 9.82 6.02 -9.21
CA LYS A 147 9.32 6.66 -10.43
C LYS A 147 8.83 8.07 -10.12
N GLU A 148 9.11 9.00 -11.01
CA GLU A 148 8.60 10.36 -10.97
C GLU A 148 7.64 10.64 -12.12
N SER A 149 6.70 11.54 -11.88
CA SER A 149 5.87 12.13 -12.92
C SER A 149 6.30 13.57 -13.13
N VAL A 150 6.74 13.89 -14.35
CA VAL A 150 7.23 15.22 -14.73
C VAL A 150 6.21 15.87 -15.67
N ASN A 151 5.85 17.12 -15.37
CA ASN A 151 5.02 17.96 -16.24
C ASN A 151 5.70 19.32 -16.38
N ASN A 152 5.89 19.80 -17.62
CA ASN A 152 6.58 21.06 -17.93
C ASN A 152 7.94 21.21 -17.20
N ASN A 153 8.77 20.15 -17.24
CA ASN A 153 10.07 20.07 -16.55
C ASN A 153 10.01 20.18 -15.01
N MET A 154 8.83 20.06 -14.40
CA MET A 154 8.65 20.04 -12.95
C MET A 154 8.15 18.67 -12.49
N VAL A 155 8.77 18.13 -11.45
CA VAL A 155 8.28 16.90 -10.79
C VAL A 155 6.97 17.24 -10.07
N THR A 156 5.90 16.56 -10.47
CA THR A 156 4.53 16.76 -9.96
C THR A 156 4.05 15.64 -9.03
N ALA A 157 4.68 14.47 -9.12
CA ALA A 157 4.45 13.34 -8.24
C ALA A 157 5.67 12.42 -8.25
N ALA A 158 5.80 11.61 -7.19
CA ALA A 158 6.74 10.50 -7.16
C ALA A 158 6.16 9.31 -6.40
N ILE A 159 6.57 8.11 -6.77
CA ILE A 159 6.17 6.85 -6.15
C ILE A 159 7.39 5.96 -5.94
N ILE A 160 7.43 5.30 -4.79
CA ILE A 160 8.34 4.20 -4.51
C ILE A 160 7.50 2.93 -4.36
N ASN A 161 7.78 1.95 -5.21
CA ASN A 161 7.18 0.62 -5.16
C ASN A 161 8.12 -0.33 -4.43
N TYR A 162 7.59 -1.12 -3.49
CA TYR A 162 8.34 -2.03 -2.64
C TYR A 162 7.96 -3.48 -2.91
N TYR A 163 8.94 -4.33 -3.16
CA TYR A 163 8.78 -5.72 -3.60
C TYR A 163 9.47 -6.67 -2.63
N PHE A 164 8.82 -7.80 -2.37
CA PHE A 164 9.48 -8.96 -1.78
C PHE A 164 10.24 -9.77 -2.83
N PHE A 165 11.17 -10.59 -2.37
CA PHE A 165 11.98 -11.46 -3.19
C PHE A 165 11.10 -12.34 -4.09
N GLY A 166 11.49 -12.44 -5.35
CA GLY A 166 10.80 -13.25 -6.35
C GLY A 166 9.46 -12.69 -6.85
N ARG A 167 8.96 -11.56 -6.32
CA ARG A 167 7.66 -11.00 -6.72
C ARG A 167 7.75 -9.91 -7.78
N SER A 168 6.85 -9.97 -8.76
CA SER A 168 6.71 -8.95 -9.80
C SER A 168 5.69 -7.85 -9.46
N ILE A 169 4.76 -8.13 -8.53
CA ILE A 169 3.79 -7.16 -8.03
C ILE A 169 4.35 -6.52 -6.75
N PRO A 170 4.36 -5.19 -6.62
CA PRO A 170 4.80 -4.57 -5.38
C PRO A 170 3.81 -4.88 -4.27
N ALA A 171 4.27 -5.29 -3.10
CA ALA A 171 3.41 -5.49 -1.94
C ALA A 171 2.86 -4.15 -1.43
N MET A 172 3.69 -3.11 -1.50
CA MET A 172 3.40 -1.78 -0.96
C MET A 172 3.96 -0.70 -1.87
N SER A 173 3.37 0.48 -1.81
CA SER A 173 3.97 1.69 -2.37
C SER A 173 3.72 2.89 -1.48
N ALA A 174 4.66 3.82 -1.49
CA ALA A 174 4.48 5.16 -0.92
C ALA A 174 4.62 6.19 -2.04
N ALA A 175 3.74 7.17 -2.08
CA ALA A 175 3.74 8.19 -3.12
C ALA A 175 3.43 9.57 -2.55
N TRP A 176 3.97 10.60 -3.18
CA TRP A 176 3.44 11.96 -3.04
C TRP A 176 3.03 12.49 -4.41
N GLY A 177 2.10 13.43 -4.43
CA GLY A 177 1.70 14.09 -5.68
C GLY A 177 0.65 15.15 -5.46
N LYS A 178 0.41 15.93 -6.51
CA LYS A 178 -0.74 16.84 -6.58
C LYS A 178 -1.96 16.09 -7.10
N ILE A 179 -3.11 16.21 -6.43
CA ILE A 179 -4.36 15.62 -6.93
C ILE A 179 -4.75 16.35 -8.24
N PRO A 180 -5.01 15.64 -9.35
CA PRO A 180 -5.44 16.26 -10.60
C PRO A 180 -6.73 17.06 -10.43
N GLY A 181 -6.78 18.28 -10.98
CA GLY A 181 -7.94 19.16 -10.86
C GLY A 181 -8.11 19.82 -9.49
N GLU A 182 -7.31 19.44 -8.49
CA GLU A 182 -7.30 20.06 -7.17
C GLU A 182 -5.97 20.76 -6.91
N ASN A 183 -6.01 21.83 -6.12
CA ASN A 183 -4.78 22.47 -5.66
C ASN A 183 -4.25 21.83 -4.37
N THR A 184 -4.28 20.50 -4.25
CA THR A 184 -3.97 19.80 -2.99
C THR A 184 -2.86 18.78 -3.20
N TYR A 185 -1.85 18.81 -2.33
CA TYR A 185 -0.82 17.78 -2.26
C TYR A 185 -1.21 16.65 -1.31
N THR A 186 -0.85 15.43 -1.67
CA THR A 186 -1.09 14.23 -0.88
C THR A 186 0.17 13.43 -0.67
N PHE A 187 0.25 12.77 0.47
CA PHE A 187 1.08 11.59 0.66
C PHE A 187 0.17 10.36 0.81
N THR A 188 0.52 9.27 0.13
CA THR A 188 -0.31 8.08 0.01
C THR A 188 0.52 6.83 0.30
N VAL A 189 0.03 5.99 1.20
CA VAL A 189 0.54 4.63 1.40
C VAL A 189 -0.49 3.68 0.81
N SER A 190 -0.05 2.76 -0.05
CA SER A 190 -0.91 1.76 -0.71
C SER A 190 -0.35 0.38 -0.48
N ILE A 191 -1.19 -0.56 -0.09
CA ILE A 191 -0.89 -2.00 -0.11
C ILE A 191 -1.75 -2.68 -1.17
N ARG A 192 -1.17 -3.67 -1.83
CA ARG A 192 -1.91 -4.53 -2.75
C ARG A 192 -2.20 -5.85 -2.06
N LEU A 193 -3.43 -6.32 -2.20
CA LEU A 193 -3.91 -7.54 -1.57
C LEU A 193 -4.81 -8.33 -2.51
N LYS A 194 -4.81 -9.64 -2.33
CA LYS A 194 -5.76 -10.57 -2.91
C LYS A 194 -6.66 -11.09 -1.79
N VAL A 195 -7.95 -11.21 -2.05
CA VAL A 195 -8.88 -11.83 -1.09
C VAL A 195 -9.22 -13.23 -1.58
N THR A 196 -8.81 -14.22 -0.80
CA THR A 196 -9.07 -15.64 -1.06
C THR A 196 -9.74 -16.23 0.17
N GLU A 197 -10.84 -16.96 -0.01
CA GLU A 197 -11.59 -17.58 1.10
C GLU A 197 -11.91 -16.61 2.26
N ASN A 198 -12.21 -15.35 1.92
CA ASN A 198 -12.52 -14.29 2.90
C ASN A 198 -11.32 -13.90 3.80
N PHE A 199 -10.08 -14.11 3.36
CA PHE A 199 -8.86 -13.59 3.99
C PHE A 199 -8.06 -12.77 2.99
N ALA A 200 -7.43 -11.69 3.47
CA ALA A 200 -6.49 -10.92 2.66
C ALA A 200 -5.11 -11.57 2.72
N ASP A 201 -4.46 -11.71 1.56
CA ASP A 201 -3.07 -12.12 1.42
C ASP A 201 -2.36 -11.19 0.42
N LEU A 202 -1.03 -11.22 0.41
CA LEU A 202 -0.22 -10.53 -0.59
C LEU A 202 -0.46 -11.15 -1.97
N PRO A 203 -0.56 -10.33 -3.04
CA PRO A 203 -0.80 -10.83 -4.38
C PRO A 203 0.38 -11.70 -4.83
N LYS A 204 0.06 -12.87 -5.37
CA LYS A 204 0.99 -13.82 -5.97
C LYS A 204 0.77 -13.81 -7.48
N THR A 205 1.83 -14.03 -8.25
CA THR A 205 1.65 -14.30 -9.69
C THR A 205 1.20 -15.75 -9.90
N PRO A 206 0.57 -16.10 -11.04
CA PRO A 206 0.07 -17.47 -11.29
C PRO A 206 1.13 -18.58 -11.15
N ASN A 207 2.42 -18.24 -11.29
CA ASN A 207 3.54 -19.17 -11.20
C ASN A 207 4.30 -19.12 -9.85
N GLU A 208 3.83 -18.32 -8.89
CA GLU A 208 4.37 -18.25 -7.53
C GLU A 208 3.59 -19.19 -6.59
N PHE A 209 4.20 -20.31 -6.20
CA PHE A 209 3.68 -21.22 -5.17
C PHE A 209 4.01 -20.71 -3.76
#